data_AF-A0A3G9IV21-F1
#
_entry.id   AF-A0A3G9IV21-F1
#
_cell.length_a   1.000
_cell.length_b   1.000
_cell.length_c   1.000
_cell.angle_alpha   90.00
_cell.angle_beta   90.00
_cell.angle_gamma   90.00
#
_symmetry.space_group_name_H-M   'P 1'
#
loop_
_entity.id
_entity.type
_entity.pdbx_description
1 polymer ?
#
loop_
_entity_poly.entity_id
_entity_poly.type
_entity_poly.pdbx_seq_one_letter_code
_entity_poly.pdbx_strand_id
1 'polypeptide(L)' 'MVASDLVYDPNEVGSDLIVETWISQGPRCDDPTFDPQLLDVVSVVDADGESLAGRVVRRDGNRVWVQFDLVDTLSRPA' A
#
# COMPACT_ATOMS: atom_id res chain seq x y z
N MET A 1 -3.64 15.41 8.18
CA MET A 1 -3.37 13.96 8.30
C MET A 1 -3.82 13.35 7.01
N VAL A 2 -2.90 12.91 6.16
CA VAL A 2 -3.27 12.15 4.96
C VAL A 2 -3.58 10.75 5.47
N ALA A 3 -4.83 10.32 5.38
CA ALA A 3 -5.21 8.98 5.82
C ALA A 3 -4.77 8.00 4.73
N SER A 4 -3.94 7.03 5.09
CA SER A 4 -3.46 6.01 4.15
C SER A 4 -4.54 4.95 3.92
N ASP A 5 -4.53 4.28 2.77
CA ASP A 5 -5.54 3.28 2.41
C ASP A 5 -5.27 1.91 3.05
N LEU A 6 -3.99 1.51 3.10
CA LEU A 6 -3.54 0.19 3.56
C LEU A 6 -2.32 0.31 4.49
N VAL A 7 -2.06 -0.73 5.28
CA VAL A 7 -0.84 -0.87 6.10
C VAL A 7 0.04 -1.97 5.50
N TYR A 8 1.36 -1.81 5.52
CA TYR A 8 2.30 -2.85 5.10
C TYR A 8 3.39 -3.08 6.14
N ASP A 9 3.95 -4.29 6.15
CA ASP A 9 5.17 -4.60 6.91
C ASP A 9 6.39 -4.41 5.98
N PRO A 10 7.32 -3.49 6.30
CA PRO A 10 8.50 -3.25 5.46
C PRO A 10 9.43 -4.46 5.36
N ASN A 11 9.37 -5.41 6.29
CA ASN A 11 10.16 -6.64 6.25
C ASN A 11 9.57 -7.71 5.32
N GLU A 12 8.31 -7.53 4.87
CA GLU A 12 7.63 -8.45 3.95
C GLU A 12 7.68 -7.96 2.49
N VAL A 13 8.35 -6.83 2.23
CA VAL A 13 8.52 -6.30 0.88
C VAL A 13 9.47 -7.19 0.07
N GLY A 14 8.96 -7.79 -1.01
CA GLY A 14 9.75 -8.61 -1.92
C GLY A 14 10.76 -7.80 -2.73
N SER A 15 11.71 -8.49 -3.37
CA SER A 15 12.72 -7.86 -4.24
C SER A 15 12.13 -7.08 -5.42
N ASP A 16 10.91 -7.44 -5.84
CA ASP A 16 10.14 -6.75 -6.89
C ASP A 16 9.38 -5.50 -6.38
N LEU A 17 9.60 -5.11 -5.12
CA LEU A 17 8.92 -4.01 -4.42
C LEU A 17 7.42 -4.21 -4.31
N ILE A 18 7.01 -5.47 -4.31
CA ILE A 18 5.64 -5.91 -4.11
C ILE A 18 5.51 -6.35 -2.65
N VAL A 19 4.47 -5.86 -1.98
CA VAL A 19 4.11 -6.28 -0.63
C VAL A 19 2.72 -6.88 -0.61
N GLU A 20 2.55 -7.95 0.17
CA GLU A 20 1.23 -8.50 0.51
C GLU A 20 0.64 -7.69 1.68
N THR A 21 -0.60 -7.25 1.54
CA THR A 21 -1.33 -6.51 2.57
C THR A 21 -2.80 -6.94 2.62
N TRP A 22 -3.47 -6.59 3.72
CA TRP A 22 -4.85 -6.96 4.02
C TRP A 22 -5.71 -5.72 4.20
N ILE A 23 -6.82 -5.65 3.47
CA ILE A 23 -7.81 -4.57 3.60
C ILE A 23 -8.30 -4.48 5.05
N SER A 24 -8.59 -5.63 5.67
CA SER A 24 -9.06 -5.72 7.05
C SER A 24 -8.09 -5.21 8.11
N GLN A 25 -6.81 -5.02 7.78
CA GLN A 25 -5.77 -4.51 8.69
C GLN A 25 -5.39 -3.06 8.39
N GLY A 26 -5.90 -2.51 7.28
CA GLY A 26 -5.62 -1.14 6.86
C GLY A 26 -6.57 -0.11 7.49
N PRO A 27 -6.29 1.19 7.32
CA PRO A 27 -7.10 2.26 7.92
C PRO A 27 -8.50 2.38 7.29
N ARG A 28 -8.71 1.80 6.11
CA ARG A 28 -10.01 1.73 5.42
C ARG A 28 -10.74 0.39 5.62
N CYS A 29 -10.38 -0.40 6.62
CA CYS A 29 -11.00 -1.71 6.87
C CYS A 29 -12.52 -1.65 7.09
N ASP A 30 -13.02 -0.57 7.69
CA ASP A 30 -14.45 -0.35 7.95
C ASP A 30 -15.17 0.39 6.81
N ASP A 31 -14.48 0.70 5.71
CA ASP A 31 -15.05 1.40 4.57
C ASP A 31 -15.58 0.41 3.52
N PRO A 32 -16.91 0.22 3.42
CA PRO A 32 -17.50 -0.73 2.47
C PRO A 32 -17.36 -0.29 1.01
N THR A 33 -16.95 0.96 0.76
CA THR A 33 -16.70 1.48 -0.59
C THR A 33 -15.25 1.34 -1.01
N PHE A 34 -14.37 0.94 -0.10
CA PHE A 34 -12.97 0.69 -0.40
C PHE A 34 -12.80 -0.67 -1.06
N ASP A 35 -12.77 -0.65 -2.38
CA ASP A 35 -12.75 -1.84 -3.23
C ASP A 35 -11.57 -1.78 -4.21
N PRO A 36 -10.30 -1.82 -3.73
CA PRO A 36 -9.13 -1.62 -4.58
C PRO A 36 -9.08 -2.65 -5.72
N GLN A 37 -8.97 -2.18 -6.97
CA GLN A 37 -8.92 -3.00 -8.17
C GLN A 37 -7.52 -3.03 -8.78
N LEU A 38 -7.30 -3.98 -9.69
CA LEU A 38 -6.04 -4.07 -10.43
C LEU A 38 -5.70 -2.73 -11.11
N LEU A 39 -4.45 -2.28 -10.95
CA LEU A 39 -3.90 -0.99 -11.39
C LEU A 39 -4.35 0.25 -10.61
N ASP A 40 -5.26 0.13 -9.63
CA ASP A 40 -5.61 1.26 -8.78
C ASP A 40 -4.39 1.74 -8.01
N VAL A 41 -4.29 3.06 -7.86
CA VAL A 41 -3.28 3.70 -7.02
C VAL A 41 -3.84 3.76 -5.60
N VAL A 42 -3.06 3.24 -4.66
CA VAL A 42 -3.39 3.24 -3.23
C VAL A 42 -2.22 3.83 -2.45
N SER A 43 -2.54 4.40 -1.30
CA SER A 43 -1.55 4.82 -0.32
C SER A 43 -1.35 3.73 0.72
N VAL A 44 -0.10 3.37 0.98
CA VAL A 44 0.30 2.37 1.97
C VAL A 44 1.12 3.03 3.06
N VAL A 45 0.97 2.62 4.31
CA VAL A 45 1.74 3.16 5.45
C VAL A 45 2.43 2.04 6.22
N ASP A 46 3.65 2.28 6.66
CA ASP A 46 4.36 1.37 7.57
C ASP A 46 4.07 1.68 9.05
N ALA A 47 4.69 0.92 9.95
CA ALA A 47 4.57 1.10 11.39
C ALA A 47 5.19 2.41 11.91
N ASP A 48 6.13 3.01 11.17
CA ASP A 48 6.76 4.30 11.50
C ASP A 48 5.93 5.50 11.01
N GLY A 49 4.86 5.23 10.24
CA GLY A 49 3.93 6.24 9.73
C GLY A 49 4.36 6.84 8.39
N GLU A 50 5.39 6.31 7.74
CA GLU A 50 5.78 6.76 6.40
C GLU A 50 4.79 6.23 5.37
N SER A 51 4.22 7.13 4.58
CA SER A 51 3.23 6.79 3.55
C SER A 51 3.85 6.81 2.17
N LEU A 52 3.68 5.72 1.43
CA LEU A 52 4.13 5.56 0.06
C LEU A 52 2.93 5.40 -0.88
N ALA A 53 3.11 5.79 -2.13
CA ALA A 53 2.17 5.46 -3.19
C ALA A 53 2.55 4.12 -3.81
N GLY A 54 1.55 3.32 -4.15
CA GLY A 54 1.74 2.07 -4.88
C GLY A 54 0.55 1.73 -5.75
N ARG A 55 0.74 0.74 -6.61
CA ARG A 55 -0.28 0.22 -7.51
C ARG A 55 -0.66 -1.19 -7.13
N VAL A 56 -1.95 -1.48 -7.14
CA VAL A 56 -2.45 -2.84 -6.97
C VAL A 56 -2.06 -3.67 -8.18
N VAL A 57 -1.26 -4.71 -7.95
CA VAL A 57 -0.83 -5.66 -9.00
C VAL A 57 -1.59 -6.98 -8.94
N ARG A 58 -2.26 -7.25 -7.81
CA ARG A 58 -3.13 -8.40 -7.63
C ARG A 58 -4.10 -8.16 -6.47
N ARG A 59 -5.28 -8.75 -6.55
CA ARG A 59 -6.22 -8.85 -5.43
C ARG A 59 -6.85 -10.24 -5.35
N ASP A 60 -7.02 -10.72 -4.13
CA ASP A 60 -7.71 -11.95 -3.79
C ASP A 60 -8.56 -11.73 -2.53
N GLY A 61 -9.81 -11.29 -2.73
CA GLY A 61 -10.73 -10.95 -1.65
C GLY A 61 -10.17 -9.84 -0.74
N ASN A 62 -9.83 -10.23 0.50
CA ASN A 62 -9.25 -9.35 1.53
C ASN A 62 -7.75 -9.06 1.31
N ARG A 63 -7.05 -9.88 0.53
CA ARG A 63 -5.61 -9.74 0.28
C ARG A 63 -5.36 -8.92 -0.97
N VAL A 64 -4.41 -8.01 -0.88
CA VAL A 64 -4.02 -7.10 -1.96
C VAL A 64 -2.50 -7.11 -2.05
N TRP A 65 -1.97 -7.21 -3.26
CA TRP A 65 -0.55 -7.05 -3.52
C TRP A 65 -0.34 -5.69 -4.15
N VAL A 66 0.52 -4.89 -3.54
CA VAL A 66 0.80 -3.52 -3.95
C VAL A 66 2.26 -3.43 -4.35
N GLN A 67 2.53 -2.94 -5.55
CA GLN A 67 3.86 -2.59 -6.02
C GLN A 67 4.12 -1.10 -5.74
N PHE A 68 5.22 -0.78 -5.06
CA PHE A 68 5.56 0.63 -4.80
C PHE A 68 6.00 1.36 -6.05
N ASP A 69 5.53 2.60 -6.22
CA ASP A 69 6.01 3.51 -7.24
C ASP A 69 7.29 4.19 -6.72
N LEU A 70 8.47 3.69 -7.11
CA LEU A 70 9.77 4.28 -6.73
C LEU A 70 10.06 5.65 -7.36
N VAL A 71 9.15 6.17 -8.19
CA VAL A 71 9.38 7.38 -9.00
C VAL A 71 9.57 8.63 -8.13
N ASP A 72 9.10 8.64 -6.87
CA ASP A 72 9.19 9.83 -6.00
C ASP A 72 10.29 9.76 -4.91
N THR A 73 10.76 8.56 -4.54
CA THR A 73 11.75 8.36 -3.46
C THR A 73 13.16 8.89 -3.76
N LEU A 74 13.47 9.28 -5.00
CA LEU A 74 14.76 9.87 -5.38
C LEU A 74 14.80 11.41 -5.24
N SER A 75 13.72 12.06 -4.82
CA SER A 75 13.62 13.53 -4.78
C SER A 75 13.80 14.16 -3.40
N ARG A 76 14.16 13.40 -2.34
CA ARG A 76 14.41 13.98 -1.01
C ARG A 76 15.91 14.25 -0.80
N PRO A 77 16.41 15.51 -0.90
CA PRO A 77 17.75 15.82 -0.44
C PRO A 77 17.85 15.62 1.08
N ALA A 78 19.00 15.10 1.50
CA ALA A 78 19.38 14.88 2.90
C ALA A 78 19.47 16.18 3.71
#